data_AF-A0A1M3NCU1-F1
#
_entry.id   AF-A0A1M3NCU1-F1
#
_cell.length_a   1.000
_cell.length_b   1.000
_cell.length_c   1.000
_cell.angle_alpha   90.00
_cell.angle_beta   90.00
_cell.angle_gamma   90.00
#
_symmetry.space_group_name_H-M   'P 1'
#
loop_
_entity.id
_entity.type
_entity.pdbx_description
1 polymer ?
#
loop_
_entity_poly.entity_id
_entity_poly.type
_entity_poly.pdbx_seq_one_letter_code
_entity_poly.pdbx_strand_id
1 'polypeptide(L)'
;MVSFMELQESFRAPFLQLAWQRHGRIADLVGRGDAAELRSAASELHCLSGEASMLDFGVVADLARHAEEAARQGDRPRLSKLIADLHTAIEAVQAGGQATAGETGG
;
A
#
# COMPACT_ATOMS: atom_id res chain seq x y z
N MET A 1 -20.94 21.29 -6.53
CA MET A 1 -19.83 20.58 -7.19
C MET A 1 -18.87 20.22 -6.06
N VAL A 2 -18.75 18.94 -5.72
CA VAL A 2 -17.84 18.49 -4.65
C VAL A 2 -16.43 18.58 -5.21
N SER A 3 -15.52 19.22 -4.48
CA SER A 3 -14.12 19.34 -4.91
C SER A 3 -13.41 17.99 -4.73
N PHE A 4 -12.36 17.73 -5.52
CA PHE A 4 -11.59 16.49 -5.41
C PHE A 4 -11.02 16.26 -3.99
N MET A 5 -10.60 17.33 -3.29
CA MET A 5 -10.20 17.26 -1.88
C MET A 5 -11.32 16.81 -0.95
N GLU A 6 -12.54 17.31 -1.12
CA GLU A 6 -13.69 16.91 -0.29
C GLU A 6 -14.07 15.44 -0.53
N LEU A 7 -13.91 14.96 -1.76
CA LEU A 7 -14.06 13.55 -2.11
C LEU A 7 -12.98 12.72 -1.42
N GLN A 8 -11.71 13.07 -1.58
CA GLN A 8 -10.58 12.39 -0.97
C GLN A 8 -10.74 12.30 0.55
N GLU A 9 -11.16 13.39 1.22
CA GLU A 9 -11.37 13.42 2.66
C GLU A 9 -12.55 12.54 3.09
N SER A 10 -13.64 12.54 2.32
CA SER A 10 -14.81 11.68 2.56
C SER A 10 -14.50 10.18 2.40
N PHE A 11 -13.58 9.84 1.50
CA PHE A 11 -13.17 8.46 1.23
C PHE A 11 -11.91 8.02 1.98
N ARG A 12 -11.20 8.94 2.65
CA ARG A 12 -9.98 8.62 3.40
C ARG A 12 -10.22 7.59 4.49
N ALA A 13 -11.23 7.77 5.33
CA ALA A 13 -11.51 6.83 6.42
C ALA A 13 -11.93 5.43 5.90
N PRO A 14 -12.86 5.31 4.94
CA PRO A 14 -13.16 4.03 4.28
C PRO A 14 -11.93 3.37 3.64
N PHE A 15 -11.10 4.15 2.95
CA PHE A 15 -9.85 3.67 2.35
C PHE A 15 -8.89 3.13 3.41
N LEU A 16 -8.65 3.88 4.49
CA LEU A 16 -7.74 3.45 5.56
C LEU A 16 -8.19 2.15 6.22
N GLN A 17 -9.49 1.99 6.44
CA GLN A 17 -10.03 0.75 6.98
C GLN A 17 -9.70 -0.44 6.05
N LEU A 18 -9.91 -0.28 4.75
CA LEU A 18 -9.62 -1.31 3.76
C LEU A 18 -8.11 -1.56 3.61
N ALA A 19 -7.30 -0.50 3.58
CA ALA A 19 -5.85 -0.57 3.48
C ALA A 19 -5.25 -1.33 4.65
N TRP A 20 -5.69 -1.07 5.88
CA TRP A 20 -5.23 -1.80 7.07
C TRP A 20 -5.65 -3.27 7.06
N GLN A 21 -6.88 -3.56 6.63
CA GLN A 21 -7.34 -4.95 6.48
C GLN A 21 -6.50 -5.71 5.43
N ARG A 22 -6.25 -5.10 4.28
CA ARG A 22 -5.42 -5.69 3.22
C ARG A 22 -3.98 -5.88 3.69
N HIS A 23 -3.39 -4.87 4.33
CA HIS A 23 -2.02 -4.92 4.86
C HIS A 23 -1.83 -6.09 5.83
N GLY A 24 -2.75 -6.28 6.77
CA GLY A 24 -2.71 -7.42 7.69
C GLY A 24 -2.77 -8.78 6.97
N ARG A 25 -3.62 -8.90 5.93
CA ARG A 25 -3.66 -10.13 5.10
C ARG A 25 -2.36 -10.34 4.34
N ILE A 26 -1.81 -9.29 3.72
CA ILE A 26 -0.55 -9.35 2.97
C ILE A 26 0.59 -9.80 3.89
N ALA A 27 0.69 -9.24 5.10
CA ALA A 27 1.71 -9.62 6.07
C ALA A 27 1.62 -11.12 6.46
N ASP A 28 0.41 -11.65 6.68
CA ASP A 28 0.21 -13.08 6.97
C ASP A 28 0.63 -13.96 5.78
N LEU A 29 0.20 -13.62 4.57
CA LEU A 29 0.54 -14.34 3.33
C LEU A 29 2.05 -14.37 3.07
N VAL A 30 2.71 -13.22 3.25
CA VAL A 30 4.16 -13.09 3.09
C VAL A 30 4.91 -13.88 4.17
N GLY A 31 4.37 -13.92 5.40
CA GLY A 31 4.93 -14.71 6.50
C GLY A 31 4.93 -16.22 6.24
N ARG A 32 3.90 -16.74 5.57
CA ARG A 32 3.84 -18.16 5.12
C ARG A 32 4.80 -18.43 3.97
N GLY A 33 4.83 -17.52 3.00
CA GLY A 33 5.88 -17.40 1.98
C GLY A 33 5.87 -18.44 0.85
N ASP A 34 4.97 -19.42 0.81
CA ASP A 34 4.90 -20.32 -0.34
C ASP A 34 4.43 -19.60 -1.61
N ALA A 35 4.68 -20.21 -2.77
CA ALA A 35 4.43 -19.57 -4.06
C ALA A 35 2.95 -19.25 -4.31
N ALA A 36 2.02 -19.98 -3.69
CA ALA A 36 0.59 -19.66 -3.81
C ALA A 36 0.25 -18.44 -2.97
N GLU A 37 0.73 -18.38 -1.74
CA GLU A 37 0.50 -17.24 -0.84
C GLU A 37 1.16 -15.95 -1.35
N LEU A 38 2.33 -16.04 -1.97
CA LEU A 38 2.97 -14.88 -2.63
C LEU A 38 2.15 -14.36 -3.84
N ARG A 39 1.48 -15.25 -4.59
CA ARG A 39 0.55 -14.81 -5.65
C ARG A 39 -0.70 -14.16 -5.08
N SER A 40 -1.23 -14.68 -3.98
CA SER A 40 -2.34 -14.07 -3.25
C SER A 40 -1.96 -12.68 -2.74
N ALA A 41 -0.76 -12.54 -2.15
CA ALA A 41 -0.23 -11.25 -1.70
C ALA A 41 -0.09 -10.26 -2.86
N ALA A 42 0.42 -10.69 -4.01
CA ALA A 42 0.49 -9.86 -5.22
C ALA A 42 -0.89 -9.36 -5.67
N SER A 43 -1.92 -10.22 -5.61
CA SER A 43 -3.29 -9.81 -5.97
C SER A 43 -3.87 -8.77 -5.00
N GLU A 44 -3.61 -8.91 -3.71
CA GLU A 44 -4.04 -7.93 -2.69
C GLU A 44 -3.34 -6.57 -2.88
N LEU A 45 -2.03 -6.60 -3.14
CA LEU A 45 -1.22 -5.41 -3.43
C LEU A 45 -1.66 -4.70 -4.70
N HIS A 46 -2.02 -5.45 -5.75
CA HIS A 46 -2.58 -4.91 -6.98
C HIS A 46 -3.85 -4.09 -6.70
N CYS A 47 -4.79 -4.66 -5.95
CA CYS A 47 -6.04 -3.98 -5.59
C CYS A 47 -5.77 -2.70 -4.78
N LEU A 48 -4.90 -2.79 -3.78
CA LEU A 48 -4.53 -1.65 -2.94
C LEU A 48 -3.90 -0.52 -3.77
N SER A 49 -3.04 -0.86 -4.74
CA SER A 49 -2.42 0.15 -5.60
C SER A 49 -3.45 0.91 -6.45
N GLY A 50 -4.45 0.20 -6.99
CA GLY A 50 -5.53 0.81 -7.77
C GLY A 50 -6.42 1.70 -6.90
N GLU A 51 -6.82 1.23 -5.73
CA GLU A 51 -7.62 1.98 -4.75
C GLU A 51 -6.89 3.26 -4.29
N ALA A 52 -5.61 3.16 -3.95
CA ALA A 52 -4.78 4.30 -3.56
C ALA A 52 -4.61 5.31 -4.70
N SER A 53 -4.44 4.84 -5.93
CA SER A 53 -4.31 5.70 -7.12
C SER A 53 -5.60 6.50 -7.39
N MET A 54 -6.77 5.88 -7.22
CA MET A 54 -8.06 6.54 -7.41
C MET A 54 -8.30 7.68 -6.41
N LEU A 55 -7.68 7.62 -5.24
CA LEU A 55 -7.80 8.59 -4.17
C LEU A 55 -6.58 9.51 -4.02
N ASP A 56 -5.67 9.51 -5.01
CA ASP A 56 -4.45 10.33 -5.04
C ASP A 56 -3.51 10.12 -3.82
N PHE A 57 -3.49 8.89 -3.29
CA PHE A 57 -2.51 8.45 -2.29
C PHE A 57 -1.28 7.85 -3.01
N GLY A 58 -0.60 8.66 -3.82
CA GLY A 58 0.42 8.21 -4.77
C GLY A 58 1.54 7.34 -4.18
N VAL A 59 2.06 7.71 -3.00
CA VAL A 59 3.13 6.93 -2.36
C VAL A 59 2.65 5.55 -1.90
N VAL A 60 1.40 5.43 -1.41
CA VAL A 60 0.81 4.12 -1.08
C VAL A 60 0.64 3.29 -2.36
N ALA A 61 0.18 3.92 -3.45
CA ALA A 61 0.01 3.25 -4.73
C ALA A 61 1.34 2.71 -5.29
N ASP A 62 2.39 3.52 -5.29
CA ASP A 62 3.70 3.13 -5.80
C ASP A 62 4.36 2.04 -4.95
N LEU A 63 4.30 2.14 -3.63
CA LEU A 63 4.83 1.11 -2.74
C LEU A 63 4.08 -0.22 -2.91
N ALA A 64 2.75 -0.17 -3.01
CA ALA A 64 1.94 -1.36 -3.26
C ALA A 64 2.28 -2.02 -4.61
N ARG A 65 2.48 -1.22 -5.68
CA ARG A 65 2.89 -1.71 -7.00
C ARG A 65 4.29 -2.34 -6.99
N HIS A 66 5.27 -1.71 -6.33
CA HIS A 66 6.60 -2.30 -6.21
C HIS A 66 6.60 -3.57 -5.36
N ALA A 67 5.78 -3.63 -4.31
CA ALA A 67 5.62 -4.82 -3.49
C ALA A 67 4.97 -5.95 -4.31
N GLU A 68 3.97 -5.63 -5.15
CA GLU A 68 3.35 -6.58 -6.06
C GLU A 68 4.39 -7.22 -7.00
N GLU A 69 5.26 -6.40 -7.60
CA GLU A 69 6.35 -6.89 -8.45
C GLU A 69 7.31 -7.82 -7.70
N ALA A 70 7.73 -7.43 -6.49
CA ALA A 70 8.61 -8.25 -5.65
C ALA A 70 7.95 -9.59 -5.28
N ALA A 71 6.65 -9.58 -4.95
CA ALA A 71 5.89 -10.80 -4.65
C ALA A 71 5.79 -11.73 -5.86
N ARG A 72 5.54 -11.19 -7.07
CA ARG A 72 5.53 -11.95 -8.33
C ARG A 72 6.87 -12.58 -8.67
N GLN A 73 7.97 -11.89 -8.33
CA GLN A 73 9.34 -12.37 -8.56
C GLN A 73 9.83 -13.33 -7.47
N GLY A 74 9.11 -13.45 -6.35
CA GLY A 74 9.55 -14.22 -5.20
C GLY A 74 10.72 -13.59 -4.43
N ASP A 75 10.99 -12.30 -4.65
CA ASP A 75 12.05 -11.55 -3.97
C ASP A 75 11.61 -11.19 -2.54
N ARG A 76 11.74 -12.16 -1.64
CA ARG A 76 11.27 -12.04 -0.26
C ARG A 76 11.94 -10.90 0.53
N PRO A 77 13.28 -10.70 0.49
CA PRO A 77 13.91 -9.60 1.21
C PRO A 77 13.37 -8.23 0.77
N ARG A 78 13.24 -8.01 -0.54
CA ARG A 78 12.69 -6.77 -1.08
C ARG A 78 11.21 -6.62 -0.72
N LEU A 79 10.43 -7.69 -0.81
CA LEU A 79 9.02 -7.70 -0.45
C LEU A 79 8.83 -7.31 1.02
N SER A 80 9.55 -7.95 1.96
CA SER A 80 9.45 -7.62 3.38
C SER A 80 9.75 -6.16 3.68
N LYS A 81 10.78 -5.59 3.03
CA LYS A 81 11.08 -4.16 3.14
C LYS A 81 9.92 -3.30 2.63
N LEU A 82 9.41 -3.59 1.44
CA LEU A 82 8.32 -2.82 0.84
C LEU A 82 7.01 -2.90 1.64
N ILE A 83 6.72 -4.03 2.30
CA ILE A 83 5.56 -4.14 3.20
C ILE A 83 5.71 -3.27 4.46
N ALA A 84 6.92 -3.12 4.98
CA ALA A 84 7.20 -2.20 6.08
C ALA A 84 7.09 -0.73 5.62
N ASP A 85 7.66 -0.39 4.46
CA ASP A 85 7.55 0.96 3.89
C ASP A 85 6.08 1.32 3.59
N LEU A 86 5.30 0.35 3.08
CA LEU A 86 3.86 0.48 2.84
C LEU A 86 3.08 0.74 4.13
N HIS A 87 3.42 0.06 5.23
CA HIS A 87 2.84 0.32 6.56
C HIS A 87 2.99 1.79 6.94
N THR A 88 4.23 2.31 6.88
CA THR A 88 4.53 3.71 7.22
C THR A 88 3.79 4.70 6.32
N ALA A 89 3.64 4.39 5.02
CA ALA A 89 2.87 5.23 4.11
C ALA A 89 1.37 5.27 4.46
N ILE A 90 0.77 4.15 4.87
CA ILE A 90 -0.63 4.11 5.33
C ILE A 90 -0.80 4.91 6.63
N GLU A 91 0.15 4.82 7.57
CA GLU A 91 0.15 5.65 8.80
C GLU A 91 0.22 7.14 8.49
N ALA A 92 1.03 7.56 7.51
CA ALA A 92 1.10 8.95 7.09
C ALA A 92 -0.23 9.47 6.53
N VAL A 93 -0.92 8.67 5.70
CA VAL A 93 -2.28 8.99 5.22
C VAL A 93 -3.26 9.09 6.40
N GLN A 94 -3.15 8.21 7.39
CA GLN A 94 -3.99 8.23 8.59
C GLN A 94 -3.76 9.49 9.45
N ALA A 95 -2.51 9.94 9.58
CA ALA A 95 -2.17 11.18 10.26
C ALA A 95 -2.63 12.43 9.50
N GLY A 96 -3.17 12.28 8.29
CA GLY A 96 -3.56 13.39 7.42
C GLY A 96 -2.38 14.06 6.71
N GLY A 97 -1.20 13.45 6.74
CA GLY A 97 -0.06 13.85 5.93
C GLY A 97 -0.12 13.23 4.54
N GLN A 98 0.41 13.93 3.54
CA GLN A 98 0.87 13.24 2.34
C GLN A 98 2.17 12.51 2.72
N ALA A 99 2.19 11.19 2.56
CA ALA A 99 3.43 10.44 2.71
C ALA A 99 4.43 11.02 1.69
N THR A 100 5.42 11.78 2.14
CA THR A 100 6.47 12.31 1.26
C THR A 100 7.45 11.18 1.00
N ALA A 101 7.59 10.77 -0.27
CA ALA A 101 8.74 9.99 -0.70
C ALA A 101 9.99 10.79 -0.29
N GLY A 102 10.81 10.22 0.59
CA GLY A 102 11.83 10.95 1.33
C GLY A 102 12.69 11.86 0.47
N GLU A 103 12.65 13.16 0.78
CA GLU A 103 13.75 14.08 0.49
C GLU A 103 14.87 13.80 1.49
N THR A 104 15.66 12.75 1.23
CA THR A 104 17.06 12.74 1.68
C THR A 104 17.90 13.34 0.58
N GLY A 105 18.18 14.65 0.66
CA GLY A 105 19.12 15.34 -0.22
C GLY A 105 19.51 16.70 0.33
N GLY A 106 20.76 16.83 0.77
CA GLY A 106 21.40 18.10 1.14
C GLY A 106 22.30 18.01 2.36
#